data_AF-A0A357EUN2-F1
#
_entry.id   AF-A0A357EUN2-F1
#
_cell.length_a   1.000
_cell.length_b   1.000
_cell.length_c   1.000
_cell.angle_alpha   90.00
_cell.angle_beta   90.00
_cell.angle_gamma   90.00
#
_symmetry.space_group_name_H-M   'P 1'
#
loop_
_entity.id
_entity.type
_entity.pdbx_description
1 polymer ?
#
loop_
_entity_poly.entity_id
_entity_poly.type
_entity_poly.pdbx_seq_one_letter_code
_entity_poly.pdbx_strand_id
1 'polypeptide(L)'
;MKYVYVIACTLVVLFTACNEVDPKNEDDVRAFVKRWNENHTQLKAPFLQRYYMDRVAYYGKERTKREVTQDKLVLFEQFPDYTQEISDGEMSIIKEDGLYLVIFTKNVKYGGVTEEYESYLSILLKNGDYKIMREGVADDPKNENAIILPKFRETVIAKTRNRQLFGDFNGDGLSDYAYINGPTLLSDTAQSNVSETTAICKGDCTSVIIFSAPDLSPFTIENAYKSNLENLRDLNGDGADEIGFWNIKPTTKSLYIFDAANSRLLTPPVVINTAVHKNLKLIDVLKKSGPKKITVTRSANRNGTWVLESEVVVLD
;
A
#
# COMPACT_ATOMS: atom_id res chain seq x y z
N MET A 1 6.66 -4.01 -77.47
CA MET A 1 6.39 -4.32 -76.05
C MET A 1 7.46 -3.59 -75.25
N LYS A 2 7.15 -2.36 -74.82
CA LYS A 2 6.86 -2.02 -73.41
C LYS A 2 7.94 -2.57 -72.47
N TYR A 3 8.85 -1.72 -71.99
CA TYR A 3 9.05 -1.41 -70.57
C TYR A 3 9.95 -0.17 -70.47
N VAL A 4 9.28 0.96 -70.30
CA VAL A 4 9.81 2.19 -69.66
C VAL A 4 10.10 1.83 -68.20
N TYR A 5 11.27 2.15 -67.65
CA TYR A 5 11.40 2.65 -66.27
C TYR A 5 12.72 3.39 -66.10
N VAL A 6 12.57 4.71 -66.13
CA VAL A 6 13.39 5.81 -65.61
C VAL A 6 14.21 5.39 -64.38
N ILE A 7 15.55 5.37 -64.51
CA ILE A 7 16.46 5.41 -63.36
C ILE A 7 16.49 6.86 -62.89
N ALA A 8 15.61 7.18 -61.95
CA ALA A 8 15.55 8.48 -61.32
C ALA A 8 16.67 8.59 -60.28
N CYS A 9 17.55 9.57 -60.48
CA CYS A 9 18.46 10.11 -59.48
C CYS A 9 17.74 10.30 -58.13
N THR A 10 18.11 9.52 -57.13
CA THR A 10 17.84 9.84 -55.72
C THR A 10 19.13 9.64 -54.93
N LEU A 11 20.10 10.51 -55.23
CA LEU A 11 21.24 10.77 -54.36
C LEU A 11 20.93 12.08 -53.64
N VAL A 12 20.01 12.02 -52.67
CA VAL A 12 19.62 13.14 -51.82
C VAL A 12 19.61 12.65 -50.37
N VAL A 13 20.71 12.98 -49.69
CA VAL A 13 20.79 13.25 -48.24
C VAL A 13 20.39 12.10 -47.31
N LEU A 14 21.30 11.13 -47.13
CA LEU A 14 21.40 10.36 -45.88
C LEU A 14 22.18 11.16 -44.82
N PHE A 15 21.70 12.37 -44.53
CA PHE A 15 22.04 13.14 -43.32
C PHE A 15 20.74 13.67 -42.74
N THR A 16 19.82 12.76 -42.40
CA THR A 16 18.72 13.08 -41.50
C THR A 16 18.96 12.31 -40.21
N ALA A 17 19.62 13.02 -39.30
CA ALA A 17 19.30 13.03 -37.89
C ALA A 17 19.21 11.65 -37.21
N CYS A 18 20.33 11.23 -36.62
CA CYS A 18 20.27 11.05 -35.18
C CYS A 18 19.77 12.39 -34.62
N ASN A 19 18.45 12.52 -34.44
CA ASN A 19 17.94 13.42 -33.43
C ASN A 19 18.45 12.81 -32.12
N GLU A 20 19.69 13.15 -31.75
CA GLU A 20 19.97 13.37 -30.34
C GLU A 20 18.85 14.31 -29.90
N VAL A 21 17.89 13.74 -29.18
CA VAL A 21 16.86 14.51 -28.50
C VAL A 21 17.65 15.39 -27.54
N ASP A 22 17.96 16.61 -27.97
CA ASP A 22 18.55 17.62 -27.12
C ASP A 22 17.67 17.70 -25.86
N PRO A 23 18.19 17.39 -24.65
CA PRO A 23 17.36 17.31 -23.49
C PRO A 23 16.91 18.73 -23.12
N LYS A 24 15.67 19.01 -23.55
CA LYS A 24 14.65 19.90 -23.02
C LYS A 24 15.06 20.73 -21.79
N ASN A 25 14.87 22.03 -21.95
CA ASN A 25 15.31 23.20 -21.18
C ASN A 25 15.11 23.11 -19.65
N GLU A 26 15.88 23.87 -18.86
CA GLU A 26 15.72 24.02 -17.40
C GLU A 26 14.29 24.39 -17.00
N ASP A 27 13.59 25.14 -17.85
CA ASP A 27 12.17 25.48 -17.68
C ASP A 27 11.26 24.25 -17.62
N ASP A 28 11.53 23.21 -18.42
CA ASP A 28 10.75 21.98 -18.42
C ASP A 28 10.96 21.19 -17.12
N VAL A 29 12.20 21.20 -16.61
CA VAL A 29 12.56 20.60 -15.32
C VAL A 29 11.88 21.35 -14.18
N ARG A 30 11.91 22.69 -14.20
CA ARG A 30 11.21 23.54 -13.23
C ARG A 30 9.71 23.26 -13.23
N ALA A 31 9.10 23.18 -14.41
CA ALA A 31 7.69 22.86 -14.54
C ALA A 31 7.35 21.44 -14.04
N PHE A 32 8.24 20.47 -14.27
CA PHE A 32 8.11 19.13 -13.72
C PHE A 32 8.11 19.13 -12.18
N VAL A 33 9.06 19.84 -11.55
CA VAL A 33 9.17 19.92 -10.09
C VAL A 33 7.95 20.63 -9.48
N LYS A 34 7.45 21.70 -10.10
CA LYS A 34 6.21 22.36 -9.65
C LYS A 34 5.01 21.42 -9.69
N ARG A 35 4.81 20.69 -10.79
CA ARG A 35 3.72 19.69 -10.89
C ARG A 35 3.87 18.56 -9.86
N TRP A 36 5.09 18.10 -9.61
CA TRP A 36 5.36 17.13 -8.55
C TRP A 36 4.99 17.68 -7.17
N ASN A 37 5.34 18.94 -6.88
CA ASN A 37 4.99 19.62 -5.63
C ASN A 37 3.48 19.76 -5.44
N GLU A 38 2.74 20.18 -6.48
CA GLU A 38 1.27 20.35 -6.44
C GLU A 38 0.49 19.06 -6.15
N ASN A 39 1.12 17.90 -6.33
CA ASN A 39 0.53 16.59 -6.00
C ASN A 39 0.81 16.15 -4.55
N HIS A 40 1.50 16.96 -3.73
CA HIS A 40 1.72 16.69 -2.31
C HIS A 40 0.50 17.07 -1.47
N THR A 41 -0.63 16.42 -1.78
CA THR A 41 -1.88 16.52 -1.04
C THR A 41 -2.43 15.13 -0.80
N GLN A 42 -3.25 14.97 0.25
CA GLN A 42 -3.87 13.68 0.58
C GLN A 42 -4.61 13.05 -0.61
N LEU A 43 -5.37 13.88 -1.35
CA LEU A 43 -6.15 13.42 -2.51
C LEU A 43 -5.28 12.98 -3.70
N LYS A 44 -4.12 13.63 -3.89
CA LYS A 44 -3.25 13.40 -5.05
C LYS A 44 -2.05 12.49 -4.76
N ALA A 45 -1.84 12.10 -3.51
CA ALA A 45 -0.75 11.24 -3.08
C ALA A 45 -0.60 9.94 -3.87
N PRO A 46 -1.67 9.19 -4.23
CA PRO A 46 -1.55 7.97 -5.04
C PRO A 46 -0.96 8.23 -6.44
N PHE A 47 -1.08 9.45 -6.94
CA PHE A 47 -0.58 9.85 -8.24
C PHE A 47 0.91 10.19 -8.23
N LEU A 48 1.53 10.40 -7.07
CA LEU A 48 2.94 10.75 -6.95
C LEU A 48 3.86 9.69 -7.55
N GLN A 49 3.47 8.40 -7.54
CA GLN A 49 4.26 7.31 -8.12
C GLN A 49 4.68 7.54 -9.58
N ARG A 50 3.89 8.32 -10.35
CA ARG A 50 4.17 8.61 -11.76
C ARG A 50 5.45 9.42 -11.97
N TYR A 51 5.88 10.17 -10.95
CA TYR A 51 7.05 11.04 -11.01
C TYR A 51 8.35 10.30 -10.72
N TYR A 52 8.30 9.10 -10.13
CA TYR A 52 9.48 8.39 -9.64
C TYR A 52 9.96 7.31 -10.62
N MET A 53 11.26 7.05 -10.60
CA MET A 53 11.87 5.84 -11.15
C MET A 53 11.42 4.59 -10.38
N ASP A 54 11.54 3.40 -10.98
CA ASP A 54 11.17 2.15 -10.31
C ASP A 54 11.96 1.91 -9.01
N ARG A 55 13.22 2.34 -8.98
CA ARG A 55 14.07 2.46 -7.78
C ARG A 55 14.54 3.90 -7.63
N VAL A 56 14.49 4.41 -6.40
CA VAL A 56 14.77 5.80 -6.02
C VAL A 56 15.70 5.80 -4.81
N ALA A 57 16.76 6.61 -4.82
CA ALA A 57 17.48 6.93 -3.60
C ALA A 57 16.66 7.97 -2.82
N TYR A 58 15.92 7.50 -1.82
CA TYR A 58 14.94 8.26 -1.07
C TYR A 58 15.44 8.49 0.36
N TYR A 59 15.83 9.74 0.67
CA TYR A 59 16.37 10.17 1.96
C TYR A 59 17.50 9.26 2.47
N GLY A 60 18.47 8.98 1.60
CA GLY A 60 19.66 8.18 1.91
C GLY A 60 19.47 6.65 1.85
N LYS A 61 18.27 6.15 1.52
CA LYS A 61 18.00 4.71 1.35
C LYS A 61 17.42 4.42 -0.02
N GLU A 62 17.82 3.32 -0.63
CA GLU A 62 17.17 2.85 -1.87
C GLU A 62 15.77 2.32 -1.55
N ARG A 63 14.77 2.78 -2.32
CA ARG A 63 13.36 2.41 -2.20
C ARG A 63 12.76 2.19 -3.58
N THR A 64 11.76 1.32 -3.70
CA THR A 64 10.94 1.23 -4.92
C THR A 64 9.93 2.38 -4.96
N LYS A 65 9.44 2.77 -6.16
CA LYS A 65 8.40 3.81 -6.27
C LYS A 65 7.17 3.55 -5.39
N ARG A 66 6.76 2.29 -5.25
CA ARG A 66 5.64 1.90 -4.38
C ARG A 66 5.93 2.18 -2.91
N GLU A 67 7.17 1.95 -2.48
CA GLU A 67 7.60 2.22 -1.12
C GLU A 67 7.66 3.70 -0.80
N VAL A 68 8.04 4.52 -1.78
CA VAL A 68 7.98 5.99 -1.70
C VAL A 68 6.53 6.46 -1.58
N THR A 69 5.63 5.97 -2.44
CA THR A 69 4.20 6.31 -2.38
C THR A 69 3.57 5.93 -1.06
N GLN A 70 3.87 4.75 -0.52
CA GLN A 70 3.35 4.34 0.78
C GLN A 70 3.86 5.24 1.92
N ASP A 71 5.13 5.67 1.88
CA ASP A 71 5.65 6.62 2.87
C ASP A 71 4.89 7.96 2.83
N LYS A 72 4.62 8.47 1.62
CA LYS A 72 3.86 9.70 1.44
C LYS A 72 2.41 9.55 1.91
N LEU A 73 1.74 8.43 1.62
CA LEU A 73 0.39 8.16 2.12
C LEU A 73 0.33 8.17 3.66
N VAL A 74 1.27 7.48 4.32
CA VAL A 74 1.36 7.48 5.79
C VAL A 74 1.64 8.89 6.34
N LEU A 75 2.46 9.69 5.66
CA LEU A 75 2.67 11.09 6.03
C LEU A 75 1.35 11.87 6.05
N PHE A 76 0.55 11.78 4.97
CA PHE A 76 -0.72 12.50 4.89
C PHE A 76 -1.80 11.95 5.84
N GLU A 77 -1.75 10.66 6.17
CA GLU A 77 -2.61 10.07 7.21
C GLU A 77 -2.24 10.58 8.61
N GLN A 78 -0.94 10.69 8.91
CA GLN A 78 -0.44 11.17 10.19
C GLN A 78 -0.64 12.67 10.38
N PHE A 79 -0.52 13.43 9.30
CA PHE A 79 -0.66 14.88 9.29
C PHE A 79 -1.66 15.31 8.20
N PRO A 80 -2.98 15.23 8.47
CA PRO A 80 -4.02 15.57 7.49
C PRO A 80 -3.98 17.03 7.06
N ASP A 81 -3.41 17.92 7.87
CA ASP A 81 -3.19 19.33 7.59
C ASP A 81 -1.85 19.62 6.88
N TYR A 82 -1.11 18.57 6.48
CA TYR A 82 0.17 18.73 5.81
C TYR A 82 0.03 19.52 4.51
N THR A 83 0.83 20.58 4.38
CA THR A 83 1.03 21.30 3.12
C THR A 83 2.52 21.45 2.80
N GLN A 84 2.82 21.60 1.51
CA GLN A 84 4.17 21.79 1.01
C GLN A 84 4.20 22.79 -0.14
N GLU A 85 5.11 23.74 -0.06
CA GLU A 85 5.35 24.76 -1.06
C GLU A 85 6.85 24.84 -1.39
N ILE A 86 7.17 25.20 -2.63
CA ILE A 86 8.53 25.53 -3.07
C ILE A 86 8.48 26.98 -3.54
N SER A 87 9.32 27.83 -2.95
CA SER A 87 9.38 29.24 -3.36
C SER A 87 9.98 29.37 -4.76
N ASP A 88 9.34 30.14 -5.64
CA ASP A 88 9.71 30.24 -7.05
C ASP A 88 11.13 30.78 -7.32
N GLY A 89 11.69 31.55 -6.38
CA GLY A 89 13.04 32.11 -6.44
C GLY A 89 14.14 31.23 -5.84
N GLU A 90 13.80 30.10 -5.22
CA GLU A 90 14.74 29.32 -4.40
C GLU A 90 15.17 28.00 -5.07
N MET A 91 14.87 27.82 -6.36
CA MET A 91 15.20 26.59 -7.11
C MET A 91 16.39 26.79 -8.03
N SER A 92 17.50 26.10 -7.70
CA SER A 92 18.70 25.96 -8.53
C SER A 92 18.66 24.64 -9.31
N ILE A 93 19.07 24.67 -10.58
CA ILE A 93 19.10 23.51 -11.47
C ILE A 93 20.51 23.38 -12.02
N ILE A 94 21.13 22.21 -11.82
CA ILE A 94 22.47 21.89 -12.29
C ILE A 94 22.37 20.68 -13.22
N LYS A 95 22.89 20.78 -14.45
CA LYS A 95 22.89 19.70 -15.43
C LYS A 95 24.21 18.92 -15.34
N GLU A 96 24.12 17.60 -15.13
CA GLU A 96 25.26 16.69 -15.00
C GLU A 96 25.02 15.43 -15.82
N ASP A 97 25.74 15.21 -16.93
CA ASP A 97 25.72 13.96 -17.72
C ASP A 97 24.33 13.36 -18.01
N GLY A 98 23.39 14.21 -18.45
CA GLY A 98 22.01 13.80 -18.78
C GLY A 98 21.07 13.69 -17.57
N LEU A 99 21.55 14.04 -16.38
CA LEU A 99 20.80 14.24 -15.15
C LEU A 99 20.62 15.74 -14.87
N TYR A 100 19.56 16.08 -14.15
CA TYR A 100 19.37 17.38 -13.52
C TYR A 100 19.36 17.20 -12.00
N LEU A 101 20.26 17.87 -11.30
CA LEU A 101 20.18 18.08 -9.87
C LEU A 101 19.41 19.37 -9.62
N VAL A 102 18.25 19.26 -8.98
CA VAL A 102 17.41 20.39 -8.60
C VAL A 102 17.52 20.57 -7.10
N ILE A 103 17.97 21.73 -6.65
CA ILE A 103 18.09 22.11 -5.24
C ILE A 103 17.07 23.20 -4.95
N PHE A 104 16.31 23.07 -3.87
CA PHE A 104 15.27 24.03 -3.52
C PHE A 104 14.95 24.03 -2.03
N THR A 105 14.45 25.16 -1.53
CA THR A 105 13.84 25.22 -0.20
C THR A 105 12.41 24.71 -0.25
N LYS A 106 12.10 23.77 0.64
CA LYS A 106 10.77 23.18 0.82
C LYS A 106 10.16 23.72 2.11
N ASN A 107 9.07 24.47 1.98
CA ASN A 107 8.31 25.02 3.10
C ASN A 107 7.17 24.07 3.42
N VAL A 108 7.12 23.54 4.64
CA VAL A 108 6.07 22.61 5.07
C VAL A 108 5.30 23.15 6.25
N LYS A 109 4.02 22.83 6.31
CA LYS A 109 3.16 23.10 7.47
C LYS A 109 2.45 21.82 7.87
N TYR A 110 2.42 21.50 9.16
CA TYR A 110 1.74 20.32 9.71
C TYR A 110 1.58 20.45 11.23
N GLY A 111 0.46 20.02 11.79
CA GLY A 111 0.24 20.01 13.24
C GLY A 111 0.47 21.37 13.93
N GLY A 112 0.23 22.48 13.24
CA GLY A 112 0.52 23.84 13.73
C GLY A 112 2.00 24.27 13.69
N VAL A 113 2.89 23.43 13.15
CA VAL A 113 4.32 23.72 12.95
C VAL A 113 4.53 24.21 11.51
N THR A 114 5.48 25.14 11.33
CA THR A 114 6.01 25.55 10.02
C THR A 114 7.51 25.36 10.02
N GLU A 115 8.04 24.64 9.04
CA GLU A 115 9.47 24.31 8.92
C GLU A 115 9.95 24.46 7.49
N GLU A 116 11.25 24.73 7.33
CA GLU A 116 11.91 24.87 6.04
C GLU A 116 13.05 23.87 5.89
N TYR A 117 13.07 23.18 4.75
CA TYR A 117 14.06 22.14 4.45
C TYR A 117 14.74 22.41 3.11
N GLU A 118 16.05 22.66 3.13
CA GLU A 118 16.85 22.59 1.92
C GLU A 118 16.80 21.16 1.38
N SER A 119 16.21 21.00 0.20
CA SER A 119 15.82 19.73 -0.40
C SER A 119 16.42 19.60 -1.79
N TYR A 120 16.53 18.38 -2.27
CA TYR A 120 17.00 18.13 -3.63
C TYR A 120 16.26 16.99 -4.32
N LEU A 121 16.21 17.09 -5.64
CA LEU A 121 15.78 16.04 -6.55
C LEU A 121 16.87 15.79 -7.60
N SER A 122 17.19 14.53 -7.86
CA SER A 122 17.93 14.15 -9.06
C SER A 122 16.94 13.60 -10.09
N ILE A 123 16.91 14.20 -11.27
CA ILE A 123 15.90 13.95 -12.31
C ILE A 123 16.61 13.47 -13.58
N LEU A 124 16.08 12.41 -14.18
CA LEU A 124 16.54 11.83 -15.44
C LEU A 124 15.42 11.90 -16.48
N LEU A 125 15.75 12.19 -17.74
CA LEU A 125 14.82 12.00 -18.85
C LEU A 125 14.87 10.54 -19.32
N LYS A 126 13.80 9.77 -19.11
CA LYS A 126 13.68 8.36 -19.49
C LYS A 126 12.46 8.16 -20.38
N ASN A 127 12.67 7.62 -21.59
CA ASN A 127 11.60 7.36 -22.56
C ASN A 127 10.74 8.61 -22.88
N GLY A 128 11.34 9.80 -22.88
CA GLY A 128 10.63 11.06 -23.13
C GLY A 128 9.97 11.71 -21.91
N ASP A 129 9.99 11.06 -20.75
CA ASP A 129 9.42 11.57 -19.50
C ASP A 129 10.50 11.82 -18.43
N TYR A 130 10.38 12.92 -17.70
CA TYR A 130 11.20 13.17 -16.52
C TYR A 130 10.81 12.22 -15.38
N LYS A 131 11.82 11.67 -14.70
CA LYS A 131 11.66 10.78 -13.54
C LYS A 131 12.64 11.14 -12.44
N ILE A 132 12.16 11.11 -11.20
CA ILE A 132 12.96 11.31 -9.99
C ILE A 132 13.72 10.03 -9.69
N MET A 133 15.04 10.13 -9.71
CA MET A 133 15.97 9.07 -9.32
C MET A 133 16.44 9.24 -7.87
N ARG A 134 16.49 10.47 -7.35
CA ARG A 134 16.84 10.75 -5.95
C ARG A 134 15.95 11.84 -5.38
N GLU A 135 15.53 11.69 -4.13
CA GLU A 135 14.86 12.72 -3.33
C GLU A 135 15.49 12.73 -1.95
N GLY A 136 15.83 13.91 -1.45
CA GLY A 136 16.40 14.04 -0.11
C GLY A 136 16.39 15.47 0.41
N VAL A 137 17.02 15.64 1.56
CA VAL A 137 17.28 16.92 2.22
C VAL A 137 18.78 17.06 2.44
N ALA A 138 19.25 18.31 2.54
CA ALA A 138 20.63 18.61 2.90
C ALA A 138 21.02 17.96 4.24
N ASP A 139 22.31 17.73 4.42
CA ASP A 139 22.85 17.22 5.68
C ASP A 139 22.87 18.34 6.72
N ASP A 140 21.81 18.41 7.53
CA ASP A 140 21.60 19.43 8.56
C ASP A 140 21.15 18.72 9.86
N PRO A 141 21.77 19.00 11.02
CA PRO A 141 21.35 18.46 12.31
C PRO A 141 19.85 18.63 12.62
N LYS A 142 19.19 19.68 12.11
CA LYS A 142 17.74 19.87 12.28
C LYS A 142 16.91 18.74 11.66
N ASN A 143 17.44 18.11 10.62
CA ASN A 143 16.80 16.98 9.94
C ASN A 143 16.90 15.69 10.76
N GLU A 144 17.73 15.66 11.82
CA GLU A 144 17.89 14.47 12.64
C GLU A 144 16.60 14.12 13.42
N ASN A 145 15.83 15.13 13.83
CA ASN A 145 14.62 14.96 14.65
C ASN A 145 13.32 15.33 13.94
N ALA A 146 13.37 15.62 12.63
CA ALA A 146 12.20 16.00 11.86
C ALA A 146 11.25 14.80 11.64
N ILE A 147 10.17 14.75 12.41
CA ILE A 147 9.18 13.65 12.42
C ILE A 147 8.50 13.42 11.07
N ILE A 148 8.49 14.42 10.20
CA ILE A 148 7.95 14.33 8.83
C ILE A 148 8.90 13.67 7.84
N LEU A 149 10.13 13.34 8.22
CA LEU A 149 11.06 12.62 7.35
C LEU A 149 10.86 11.09 7.42
N PRO A 150 11.17 10.35 6.34
CA PRO A 150 10.79 8.93 6.21
C PRO A 150 11.29 8.01 7.32
N LYS A 151 12.45 8.32 7.91
CA LYS A 151 13.06 7.49 8.97
C LYS A 151 12.14 7.28 10.18
N PHE A 152 11.29 8.25 10.52
CA PHE A 152 10.36 8.15 11.65
C PHE A 152 9.09 7.35 11.31
N ARG A 153 8.82 7.14 10.02
CA ARG A 153 7.72 6.30 9.54
C ARG A 153 8.16 4.89 9.20
N GLU A 154 9.44 4.54 9.27
CA GLU A 154 9.90 3.18 8.94
C GLU A 154 9.24 2.12 9.83
N THR A 155 9.06 2.39 11.12
CA THR A 155 8.40 1.49 12.06
C THR A 155 6.89 1.38 11.79
N VAL A 156 6.26 2.49 11.42
CA VAL A 156 4.84 2.53 11.03
C VAL A 156 4.66 1.76 9.72
N ILE A 157 5.42 2.07 8.67
CA ILE A 157 5.37 1.40 7.36
C ILE A 157 5.72 -0.08 7.48
N ALA A 158 6.70 -0.48 8.30
CA ALA A 158 6.96 -1.89 8.58
C ALA A 158 5.77 -2.58 9.25
N LYS A 159 5.04 -1.87 10.13
CA LYS A 159 3.80 -2.34 10.76
C LYS A 159 2.61 -2.34 9.79
N THR A 160 2.52 -1.39 8.86
CA THR A 160 1.43 -1.28 7.86
C THR A 160 1.62 -2.29 6.72
N ARG A 161 2.85 -2.49 6.21
CA ARG A 161 3.14 -3.49 5.17
C ARG A 161 2.96 -4.92 5.64
N ASN A 162 3.22 -5.19 6.92
CA ASN A 162 2.92 -6.48 7.53
C ASN A 162 1.43 -6.67 7.84
N ARG A 163 0.57 -5.67 7.54
CA ARG A 163 -0.88 -5.69 7.80
C ARG A 163 -1.73 -5.45 6.54
N GLN A 164 -1.12 -5.07 5.42
CA GLN A 164 -1.77 -4.94 4.13
C GLN A 164 -1.77 -6.28 3.41
N LEU A 165 -2.96 -6.79 3.11
CA LEU A 165 -3.18 -7.96 2.28
C LEU A 165 -3.54 -7.50 0.87
N PHE A 166 -2.76 -7.91 -0.14
CA PHE A 166 -3.04 -7.57 -1.53
C PHE A 166 -3.92 -8.63 -2.20
N GLY A 167 -4.83 -8.19 -3.08
CA GLY A 167 -5.78 -9.03 -3.82
C GLY A 167 -6.58 -8.22 -4.83
N ASP A 168 -7.36 -8.88 -5.67
CA ASP A 168 -8.34 -8.24 -6.58
C ASP A 168 -9.72 -8.34 -5.91
N PHE A 169 -9.99 -7.49 -4.91
CA PHE A 169 -11.15 -7.69 -4.02
C PHE A 169 -12.47 -7.16 -4.61
N ASN A 170 -12.40 -6.28 -5.61
CA ASN A 170 -13.56 -5.76 -6.33
C ASN A 170 -13.80 -6.45 -7.69
N GLY A 171 -12.88 -7.31 -8.15
CA GLY A 171 -13.01 -8.11 -9.37
C GLY A 171 -12.74 -7.32 -10.66
N ASP A 172 -12.02 -6.20 -10.59
CA ASP A 172 -11.72 -5.36 -11.77
C ASP A 172 -10.45 -5.79 -12.53
N GLY A 173 -9.76 -6.83 -12.05
CA GLY A 173 -8.52 -7.34 -12.62
C GLY A 173 -7.26 -6.57 -12.19
N LEU A 174 -7.38 -5.55 -11.34
CA LEU A 174 -6.28 -4.78 -10.77
C LEU A 174 -6.04 -5.19 -9.31
N SER A 175 -4.82 -4.93 -8.83
CA SER A 175 -4.49 -5.24 -7.44
C SER A 175 -4.88 -4.11 -6.51
N ASP A 176 -5.74 -4.45 -5.56
CA ASP A 176 -6.10 -3.69 -4.37
C ASP A 176 -5.30 -4.14 -3.14
N TYR A 177 -5.54 -3.47 -2.01
CA TYR A 177 -5.16 -3.95 -0.70
C TYR A 177 -6.29 -3.79 0.33
N ALA A 178 -6.30 -4.71 1.30
CA ALA A 178 -7.10 -4.64 2.51
C ALA A 178 -6.19 -4.54 3.74
N TYR A 179 -6.66 -3.90 4.81
CA TYR A 179 -5.95 -3.86 6.08
C TYR A 179 -6.93 -3.84 7.25
N ILE A 180 -6.44 -4.21 8.43
CA ILE A 180 -7.23 -4.22 9.66
C ILE A 180 -6.98 -2.95 10.47
N ASN A 181 -8.04 -2.19 10.72
CA ASN A 181 -8.09 -1.23 11.81
C ASN A 181 -8.61 -1.93 13.08
N GLY A 182 -7.67 -2.31 13.96
CA GLY A 182 -7.99 -3.06 15.19
C GLY A 182 -8.26 -2.14 16.39
N PRO A 183 -8.83 -2.67 17.49
CA PRO A 183 -9.16 -1.87 18.66
C PRO A 183 -7.90 -1.41 19.39
N THR A 184 -8.05 -0.38 20.23
CA THR A 184 -6.99 0.06 21.13
C THR A 184 -6.91 -0.90 22.33
N LEU A 185 -5.75 -1.50 22.57
CA LEU A 185 -5.53 -2.42 23.70
C LEU A 185 -5.16 -1.66 24.98
N LEU A 186 -5.54 -2.18 26.16
CA LEU A 186 -5.02 -1.67 27.44
C LEU A 186 -3.53 -2.04 27.56
N SER A 187 -2.69 -1.09 28.01
CA SER A 187 -1.25 -1.31 28.19
C SER A 187 -0.94 -2.19 29.41
N ASP A 188 0.20 -2.90 29.35
CA ASP A 188 0.65 -3.84 30.40
C ASP A 188 0.80 -3.22 31.81
N THR A 189 0.99 -1.90 31.92
CA THR A 189 1.03 -1.17 33.22
C THR A 189 -0.29 -1.15 33.99
N ALA A 190 -1.42 -1.51 33.37
CA ALA A 190 -2.72 -1.63 34.02
C ALA A 190 -3.06 -3.07 34.47
N GLN A 191 -2.16 -4.04 34.25
CA GLN A 191 -2.44 -5.47 34.49
C GLN A 191 -2.18 -5.95 35.92
N SER A 192 -1.63 -5.12 36.81
CA SER A 192 -1.22 -5.58 38.15
C SER A 192 -2.36 -5.86 39.13
N ASN A 193 -3.63 -5.63 38.80
CA ASN A 193 -4.70 -5.67 39.80
C ASN A 193 -6.07 -6.21 39.35
N VAL A 194 -6.18 -7.08 38.34
CA VAL A 194 -7.50 -7.70 38.08
C VAL A 194 -7.39 -9.16 37.61
N SER A 195 -8.09 -10.01 38.35
CA SER A 195 -8.27 -11.45 38.18
C SER A 195 -9.13 -11.80 36.94
N GLU A 196 -8.72 -12.86 36.24
CA GLU A 196 -9.37 -13.78 35.28
C GLU A 196 -10.43 -13.34 34.24
N THR A 197 -10.89 -12.11 34.15
CA THR A 197 -11.77 -11.65 33.02
C THR A 197 -11.58 -10.17 32.68
N THR A 198 -10.35 -9.76 32.38
CA THR A 198 -9.98 -8.34 32.26
C THR A 198 -10.16 -7.81 30.83
N ALA A 199 -10.91 -6.72 30.69
CA ALA A 199 -11.17 -6.05 29.42
C ALA A 199 -9.86 -5.75 28.67
N ILE A 200 -9.61 -6.45 27.56
CA ILE A 200 -8.35 -6.35 26.80
C ILE A 200 -8.27 -5.03 26.03
N CYS A 201 -9.42 -4.41 25.74
CA CYS A 201 -9.51 -3.19 24.94
C CYS A 201 -9.93 -1.98 25.76
N LYS A 202 -9.43 -0.81 25.36
CA LYS A 202 -9.95 0.49 25.79
C LYS A 202 -11.23 0.77 24.99
N GLY A 203 -12.38 0.38 25.54
CA GLY A 203 -13.68 0.45 24.86
C GLY A 203 -14.02 -0.83 24.10
N ASP A 204 -14.76 -0.71 23.00
CA ASP A 204 -15.22 -1.87 22.23
C ASP A 204 -14.05 -2.61 21.59
N CYS A 205 -14.01 -3.94 21.78
CA CYS A 205 -13.04 -4.80 21.11
C CYS A 205 -13.48 -5.08 19.67
N THR A 206 -13.47 -4.07 18.82
CA THR A 206 -13.93 -4.17 17.42
C THR A 206 -12.79 -4.00 16.45
N SER A 207 -12.67 -4.92 15.48
CA SER A 207 -11.79 -4.79 14.33
C SER A 207 -12.60 -4.48 13.08
N VAL A 208 -12.08 -3.60 12.23
CA VAL A 208 -12.68 -3.26 10.93
C VAL A 208 -11.71 -3.60 9.82
N ILE A 209 -12.16 -4.36 8.82
CA ILE A 209 -11.44 -4.58 7.56
C ILE A 209 -11.76 -3.41 6.65
N ILE A 210 -10.74 -2.72 6.16
CA ILE A 210 -10.84 -1.58 5.26
C ILE A 210 -10.14 -1.93 3.95
N PHE A 211 -10.75 -1.57 2.82
CA PHE A 211 -10.24 -1.80 1.47
C PHE A 211 -9.72 -0.50 0.83
N SER A 212 -8.78 -0.62 -0.10
CA SER A 212 -8.30 0.50 -0.91
C SER A 212 -9.27 0.88 -2.03
N ALA A 213 -10.02 -0.09 -2.55
CA ALA A 213 -11.06 0.13 -3.53
C ALA A 213 -12.23 0.88 -2.87
N PRO A 214 -12.60 2.09 -3.37
CA PRO A 214 -13.55 2.98 -2.70
C PRO A 214 -15.01 2.50 -2.76
N ASP A 215 -15.31 1.56 -3.65
CA ASP A 215 -16.61 0.94 -3.86
C ASP A 215 -16.87 -0.26 -2.94
N LEU A 216 -15.83 -0.80 -2.28
CA LEU A 216 -15.99 -1.90 -1.32
C LEU A 216 -16.37 -1.38 0.07
N SER A 217 -17.36 -2.04 0.68
CA SER A 217 -17.79 -1.71 2.04
C SER A 217 -16.86 -2.32 3.10
N PRO A 218 -16.53 -1.60 4.18
CA PRO A 218 -15.78 -2.17 5.29
C PRO A 218 -16.54 -3.29 6.02
N PHE A 219 -15.83 -4.29 6.54
CA PHE A 219 -16.41 -5.31 7.42
C PHE A 219 -16.06 -5.05 8.88
N THR A 220 -17.08 -4.99 9.74
CA THR A 220 -16.92 -4.82 11.19
C THR A 220 -17.08 -6.15 11.90
N ILE A 221 -16.08 -6.52 12.71
CA ILE A 221 -16.09 -7.75 13.51
C ILE A 221 -15.94 -7.38 14.99
N GLU A 222 -17.00 -7.65 15.74
CA GLU A 222 -17.02 -7.46 17.19
C GLU A 222 -16.21 -8.53 17.93
N ASN A 223 -15.77 -8.18 19.13
CA ASN A 223 -14.97 -9.04 20.00
C ASN A 223 -13.74 -9.64 19.29
N ALA A 224 -13.05 -8.81 18.49
CA ALA A 224 -11.87 -9.14 17.72
C ALA A 224 -10.74 -8.13 18.04
N TYR A 225 -9.86 -8.51 18.96
CA TYR A 225 -8.73 -7.68 19.41
C TYR A 225 -7.38 -8.15 18.88
N LYS A 226 -7.30 -9.37 18.36
CA LYS A 226 -6.13 -9.94 17.68
C LYS A 226 -6.59 -10.65 16.43
N SER A 227 -5.98 -10.30 15.31
CA SER A 227 -6.48 -10.74 14.01
C SER A 227 -5.42 -10.78 12.92
N ASN A 228 -5.70 -11.56 11.87
CA ASN A 228 -4.88 -11.68 10.66
C ASN A 228 -5.80 -11.76 9.43
N LEU A 229 -5.33 -11.25 8.29
CA LEU A 229 -6.03 -11.39 7.01
C LEU A 229 -5.39 -12.50 6.16
N GLU A 230 -6.21 -13.14 5.33
CA GLU A 230 -5.79 -14.12 4.32
C GLU A 230 -6.46 -13.76 2.99
N ASN A 231 -5.71 -13.77 1.89
CA ASN A 231 -6.31 -13.71 0.56
C ASN A 231 -6.68 -15.14 0.18
N LEU A 232 -7.98 -15.41 0.09
CA LEU A 232 -8.52 -16.75 -0.16
C LEU A 232 -8.70 -17.04 -1.64
N ARG A 233 -8.32 -16.08 -2.49
CA ARG A 233 -8.55 -16.05 -3.93
C ARG A 233 -10.04 -16.09 -4.27
N ASP A 234 -10.32 -16.07 -5.56
CA ASP A 234 -11.66 -16.31 -6.09
C ASP A 234 -12.16 -17.74 -5.76
N LEU A 235 -12.96 -17.89 -4.70
CA LEU A 235 -13.60 -19.12 -4.25
C LEU A 235 -14.94 -19.35 -4.95
N ASN A 236 -15.73 -18.29 -5.16
CA ASN A 236 -17.08 -18.34 -5.73
C ASN A 236 -17.12 -18.21 -7.28
N GLY A 237 -15.99 -17.96 -7.94
CA GLY A 237 -15.88 -17.84 -9.39
C GLY A 237 -16.46 -16.56 -9.99
N ASP A 238 -16.63 -15.48 -9.22
CA ASP A 238 -17.21 -14.21 -9.72
C ASP A 238 -16.17 -13.22 -10.25
N GLY A 239 -14.88 -13.55 -10.11
CA GLY A 239 -13.76 -12.74 -10.57
C GLY A 239 -13.12 -11.89 -9.47
N ALA A 240 -13.75 -11.72 -8.31
CA ALA A 240 -13.17 -11.08 -7.13
C ALA A 240 -12.51 -12.12 -6.20
N ASP A 241 -11.48 -11.69 -5.48
CA ASP A 241 -10.83 -12.47 -4.43
C ASP A 241 -11.68 -12.43 -3.13
N GLU A 242 -11.93 -13.60 -2.52
CA GLU A 242 -12.45 -13.67 -1.16
C GLU A 242 -11.39 -13.31 -0.12
N ILE A 243 -11.83 -12.74 0.99
CA ILE A 243 -10.97 -12.37 2.11
C ILE A 243 -11.30 -13.16 3.39
N GLY A 244 -10.26 -13.76 3.94
CA GLY A 244 -10.29 -14.46 5.22
C GLY A 244 -9.90 -13.52 6.36
N PHE A 245 -10.65 -13.53 7.45
CA PHE A 245 -10.29 -12.83 8.69
C PHE A 245 -10.23 -13.81 9.85
N TRP A 246 -9.06 -13.95 10.45
CA TRP A 246 -8.89 -14.72 11.69
C TRP A 246 -9.18 -13.84 12.89
N ASN A 247 -10.16 -14.22 13.72
CA ASN A 247 -10.30 -13.71 15.08
C ASN A 247 -9.59 -14.68 16.04
N ILE A 248 -8.55 -14.21 16.72
CA ILE A 248 -7.64 -15.05 17.51
C ILE A 248 -7.81 -14.76 19.01
N LYS A 249 -8.22 -15.78 19.76
CA LYS A 249 -8.36 -15.78 21.22
C LYS A 249 -7.42 -16.83 21.85
N PRO A 250 -7.24 -16.87 23.19
CA PRO A 250 -6.30 -17.78 23.83
C PRO A 250 -6.58 -19.25 23.54
N THR A 251 -7.87 -19.63 23.52
CA THR A 251 -8.32 -21.02 23.37
C THR A 251 -9.12 -21.28 22.10
N THR A 252 -9.37 -20.24 21.29
CA THR A 252 -10.12 -20.37 20.04
C THR A 252 -9.57 -19.51 18.92
N LYS A 253 -9.76 -19.98 17.68
CA LYS A 253 -9.61 -19.18 16.47
C LYS A 253 -10.89 -19.30 15.64
N SER A 254 -11.40 -18.20 15.12
CA SER A 254 -12.55 -18.19 14.21
C SER A 254 -12.13 -17.61 12.88
N LEU A 255 -12.35 -18.34 11.78
CA LEU A 255 -12.16 -17.82 10.42
C LEU A 255 -13.49 -17.30 9.88
N TYR A 256 -13.53 -16.02 9.56
CA TYR A 256 -14.59 -15.38 8.78
C TYR A 256 -14.16 -15.42 7.32
N ILE A 257 -15.08 -15.76 6.42
CA ILE A 257 -14.84 -15.87 4.98
C ILE A 257 -15.81 -14.91 4.31
N PHE A 258 -15.29 -13.79 3.84
CA PHE A 258 -16.07 -12.72 3.23
C PHE A 258 -15.91 -12.72 1.72
N ASP A 259 -17.04 -12.55 1.05
CA ASP A 259 -17.17 -12.11 -0.32
C ASP A 259 -17.19 -10.57 -0.27
N ALA A 260 -16.06 -9.95 -0.62
CA ALA A 260 -15.83 -8.53 -0.44
C ALA A 260 -16.67 -7.70 -1.42
N ALA A 261 -16.70 -8.12 -2.70
CA ALA A 261 -17.47 -7.48 -3.75
C ALA A 261 -18.97 -7.41 -3.42
N ASN A 262 -19.53 -8.46 -2.82
CA ASN A 262 -20.96 -8.52 -2.48
C ASN A 262 -21.26 -8.21 -1.00
N SER A 263 -20.26 -7.76 -0.23
CA SER A 263 -20.42 -7.31 1.16
C SER A 263 -21.11 -8.34 2.08
N ARG A 264 -20.76 -9.62 1.96
CA ARG A 264 -21.41 -10.71 2.72
C ARG A 264 -20.44 -11.77 3.23
N LEU A 265 -20.88 -12.53 4.24
CA LEU A 265 -20.23 -13.76 4.65
C LEU A 265 -20.67 -14.91 3.74
N LEU A 266 -19.72 -15.73 3.29
CA LEU A 266 -20.02 -16.94 2.51
C LEU A 266 -20.49 -18.11 3.37
N THR A 267 -20.16 -18.10 4.66
CA THR A 267 -20.53 -19.12 5.65
C THR A 267 -20.52 -18.51 7.04
N PRO A 268 -21.26 -19.07 8.01
CA PRO A 268 -21.00 -18.79 9.42
C PRO A 268 -19.51 -18.99 9.77
N PRO A 269 -18.96 -18.24 10.75
CA PRO A 269 -17.55 -18.32 11.09
C PRO A 269 -17.10 -19.73 11.47
N VAL A 270 -15.98 -20.17 10.92
CA VAL A 270 -15.42 -21.51 11.14
C VAL A 270 -14.59 -21.47 12.43
N VAL A 271 -15.11 -22.06 13.51
CA VAL A 271 -14.49 -22.01 14.84
C VAL A 271 -13.62 -23.23 15.09
N ILE A 272 -12.38 -22.99 15.52
CA ILE A 272 -11.41 -23.98 15.97
C ILE A 272 -11.15 -23.81 17.46
N ASN A 273 -11.33 -24.89 18.23
CA ASN A 273 -10.88 -24.97 19.61
C ASN A 273 -9.37 -25.28 19.62
N THR A 274 -8.55 -24.25 19.77
CA THR A 274 -7.08 -24.35 19.76
C THR A 274 -6.50 -24.89 21.06
N ALA A 275 -7.30 -25.02 22.13
CA ALA A 275 -6.87 -25.74 23.33
C ALA A 275 -6.73 -27.25 23.05
N VAL A 276 -7.58 -27.80 22.17
CA VAL A 276 -7.57 -29.21 21.77
C VAL A 276 -6.84 -29.43 20.44
N HIS A 277 -7.26 -28.73 19.38
CA HIS A 277 -6.73 -28.92 18.04
C HIS A 277 -5.66 -27.86 17.74
N LYS A 278 -4.40 -28.22 18.03
CA LYS A 278 -3.25 -27.32 17.90
C LYS A 278 -2.66 -27.37 16.49
N ASN A 279 -2.00 -26.29 16.09
CA ASN A 279 -1.16 -26.20 14.87
C ASN A 279 -1.88 -26.47 13.54
N LEU A 280 -3.21 -26.31 13.46
CA LEU A 280 -3.92 -26.33 12.18
C LEU A 280 -3.49 -25.15 11.32
N LYS A 281 -3.22 -25.42 10.03
CA LYS A 281 -2.94 -24.43 9.00
C LYS A 281 -4.25 -24.02 8.31
N LEU A 282 -4.22 -22.93 7.54
CA LEU A 282 -5.40 -22.49 6.76
C LEU A 282 -5.97 -23.61 5.89
N ILE A 283 -5.10 -24.38 5.21
CA ILE A 283 -5.52 -25.50 4.35
C ILE A 283 -6.23 -26.62 5.12
N ASP A 284 -6.00 -26.76 6.42
CA ASP A 284 -6.69 -27.77 7.24
C ASP A 284 -8.12 -27.30 7.61
N VAL A 285 -8.35 -25.99 7.60
CA VAL A 285 -9.61 -25.35 7.99
C VAL A 285 -10.48 -25.01 6.78
N LEU A 286 -9.89 -24.61 5.66
CA LEU A 286 -10.58 -24.21 4.45
C LEU A 286 -9.88 -24.76 3.21
N LYS A 287 -10.65 -25.38 2.31
CA LYS A 287 -10.20 -25.84 1.00
C LYS A 287 -11.23 -25.49 -0.07
N LYS A 288 -10.79 -25.04 -1.24
CA LYS A 288 -11.64 -25.05 -2.44
C LYS A 288 -11.83 -26.51 -2.86
N SER A 289 -13.07 -26.99 -2.86
CA SER A 289 -13.42 -28.39 -3.12
C SER A 289 -14.14 -28.59 -4.46
N GLY A 290 -14.43 -27.52 -5.19
CA GLY A 290 -14.92 -27.54 -6.56
C GLY A 290 -15.31 -26.14 -7.05
N PRO A 291 -15.88 -26.03 -8.27
CA PRO A 291 -16.51 -24.79 -8.72
C PRO A 291 -17.61 -24.39 -7.74
N LYS A 292 -17.55 -23.15 -7.24
CA LYS A 292 -18.51 -22.62 -6.25
C LYS A 292 -18.69 -23.51 -5.02
N LYS A 293 -17.63 -24.22 -4.62
CA LYS A 293 -17.67 -25.15 -3.48
C LYS A 293 -16.42 -25.06 -2.65
N ILE A 294 -16.61 -24.93 -1.36
CA ILE A 294 -15.55 -24.99 -0.37
C ILE A 294 -15.85 -26.09 0.64
N THR A 295 -14.80 -26.66 1.21
CA THR A 295 -14.89 -27.50 2.38
C THR A 295 -14.36 -26.72 3.57
N VAL A 296 -15.17 -26.57 4.60
CA VAL A 296 -14.79 -25.97 5.87
C VAL A 296 -14.69 -27.04 6.93
N THR A 297 -13.68 -26.94 7.79
CA THR A 297 -13.46 -27.88 8.90
C THR A 297 -13.48 -27.10 10.21
N ARG A 298 -14.36 -27.49 11.13
CA ARG A 298 -14.58 -26.81 12.42
C ARG A 298 -14.40 -27.77 13.59
N SER A 299 -14.16 -27.24 14.78
CA SER A 299 -14.20 -28.02 16.02
C SER A 299 -15.65 -28.20 16.49
N ALA A 300 -16.04 -29.43 16.77
CA ALA A 300 -17.34 -29.78 17.31
C ALA A 300 -17.18 -30.60 18.60
N ASN A 301 -18.01 -30.33 19.61
CA ASN A 301 -18.07 -31.15 20.81
C ASN A 301 -19.15 -32.22 20.63
N ARG A 302 -18.73 -33.48 20.57
CA ARG A 302 -19.60 -34.66 20.54
C ARG A 302 -19.45 -35.41 21.85
N ASN A 303 -20.47 -35.33 22.70
CA ASN A 303 -20.57 -36.05 23.96
C ASN A 303 -19.32 -35.86 24.86
N GLY A 304 -18.82 -34.63 24.98
CA GLY A 304 -17.66 -34.30 25.81
C GLY A 304 -16.30 -34.48 25.10
N THR A 305 -16.28 -35.02 23.89
CA THR A 305 -15.06 -35.16 23.08
C THR A 305 -15.06 -34.13 21.95
N TRP A 306 -13.97 -33.37 21.84
CA TRP A 306 -13.77 -32.42 20.74
C TRP A 306 -13.21 -33.14 19.51
N VAL A 307 -13.92 -33.03 18.40
CA VAL A 307 -13.55 -33.62 17.10
C VAL A 307 -13.54 -32.53 16.02
N LEU A 308 -12.83 -32.81 14.92
CA LEU A 308 -12.91 -31.97 13.71
C LEU A 308 -14.01 -32.51 12.80
N GLU A 309 -14.91 -31.64 12.38
CA GLU A 309 -15.98 -31.95 11.44
C GLU A 309 -15.82 -31.10 10.19
N SER A 310 -15.90 -31.76 9.04
CA SER A 310 -15.84 -31.12 7.74
C SER A 310 -17.19 -31.15 7.06
N GLU A 311 -17.55 -30.06 6.40
CA GLU A 311 -18.74 -29.98 5.55
C GLU A 311 -18.39 -29.29 4.23
N VAL A 312 -19.19 -29.56 3.20
CA VAL A 312 -19.11 -28.84 1.93
C VAL A 312 -20.15 -27.73 1.93
N VAL A 313 -19.70 -26.51 1.67
CA VAL A 313 -20.55 -25.33 1.48
C VAL A 313 -20.59 -25.01 -0.01
N VAL A 314 -21.80 -24.87 -0.53
CA VAL A 314 -22.02 -24.36 -1.89
C VAL A 314 -22.09 -22.83 -1.81
N LEU A 315 -21.31 -22.18 -2.67
CA LEU A 315 -21.21 -20.73 -2.77
C LEU A 315 -22.14 -20.25 -3.88
N ASP A 316 -22.80 -19.12 -3.66
CA ASP A 316 -23.62 -18.45 -4.67
C ASP A 316 -22.78 -17.57 -5.57
#